data_AF-A0A838FQ62-F1
#
_entry.id   AF-A0A838FQ62-F1
#
_cell.length_a   1.000
_cell.length_b   1.000
_cell.length_c   1.000
_cell.angle_alpha   90.00
_cell.angle_beta   90.00
_cell.angle_gamma   90.00
#
_symmetry.space_group_name_H-M   'P 1'
#
loop_
_entity.id
_entity.type
_entity.pdbx_description
1 polymer ?
#
loop_
_entity_poly.entity_id
_entity_poly.type
_entity_poly.pdbx_seq_one_letter_code
_entity_poly.pdbx_strand_id
1 'polypeptide(L)'
;MLIANALLASDKATPDSPAGQLSQKWLSAYNAADEAALRSFVEEHYTPEARSGRSAAEIAEGQLEGRQVTQGLDVVESNAASPAELDVLLKSRGTFIRFLRLSLKLNESGKIAERRVAPAPPPAEAGPRLSVDELAKELDAKLTELTAKDEFSGAALIGEDDKPVWQKAYGMADREKKLPATLETRFRLGSMPKMFTSVAIAQLVDATPCASIQHPEKRQTPGAAARLWSSPQDESVRLADLEFGAL
;
A
#
# COMPACT_ATOMS: atom_id res chain seq x y z
N MET A 1 13.52 -41.43 2.23
CA MET A 1 13.96 -40.17 2.86
C MET A 1 12.85 -39.16 2.61
N LEU A 2 11.88 -39.11 3.52
CA LEU A 2 10.70 -38.24 3.47
C LEU A 2 11.06 -36.97 4.26
N ILE A 3 11.18 -35.83 3.59
CA ILE A 3 11.17 -34.53 4.26
C ILE A 3 9.70 -34.17 4.42
N ALA A 4 9.19 -34.37 5.64
CA ALA A 4 7.82 -34.09 6.00
C ALA A 4 7.60 -32.58 6.18
N ASN A 5 6.49 -32.10 5.62
CA ASN A 5 5.87 -30.81 5.86
C ASN A 5 5.92 -30.41 7.35
N ALA A 6 6.51 -29.25 7.63
CA ALA A 6 6.21 -28.48 8.82
C ALA A 6 5.29 -27.31 8.42
N LEU A 7 4.01 -27.63 8.19
CA LEU A 7 2.94 -26.66 8.42
C LEU A 7 2.66 -26.73 9.94
N LEU A 8 3.33 -25.87 10.69
CA LEU A 8 2.97 -25.59 12.08
C LEU A 8 2.60 -24.12 12.14
N ALA A 9 1.39 -23.86 12.62
CA ALA A 9 0.80 -22.54 12.77
C ALA A 9 1.81 -21.54 13.37
N SER A 10 2.18 -20.53 12.60
CA SER A 10 3.22 -19.58 12.99
C SER A 10 2.68 -18.65 14.08
N ASP A 11 3.36 -18.63 15.22
CA ASP A 11 3.36 -17.46 16.11
C ASP A 11 3.54 -16.21 15.25
N LYS A 12 2.74 -15.17 15.50
CA LYS A 12 2.66 -13.92 14.71
C LYS A 12 3.93 -13.05 14.79
N ALA A 13 5.07 -13.66 15.05
CA ALA A 13 6.39 -13.04 15.06
C ALA A 13 7.10 -13.33 13.74
N THR A 14 8.01 -12.45 13.36
CA THR A 14 8.94 -12.77 12.28
C THR A 14 9.95 -13.81 12.76
N PRO A 15 10.55 -14.62 11.88
CA PRO A 15 11.45 -15.70 12.27
C PRO A 15 12.69 -15.19 13.01
N ASP A 16 13.31 -16.01 13.85
CA ASP A 16 14.61 -15.70 14.48
C ASP A 16 15.76 -15.91 13.50
N SER A 17 15.82 -15.04 12.50
CA SER A 17 16.86 -14.98 11.47
C SER A 17 17.43 -13.57 11.38
N PRO A 18 18.61 -13.34 10.77
CA PRO A 18 19.15 -11.99 10.58
C PRO A 18 18.14 -11.02 9.93
N ALA A 19 17.48 -11.45 8.85
CA ALA A 19 16.43 -10.65 8.20
C ALA A 19 15.21 -10.43 9.11
N GLY A 20 14.83 -11.47 9.87
CA GLY A 20 13.75 -11.41 10.85
C GLY A 20 14.02 -10.39 11.96
N GLN A 21 15.18 -10.42 12.59
CA GLN A 21 15.57 -9.49 13.66
C GLN A 21 15.60 -8.04 13.17
N LEU A 22 16.13 -7.79 11.97
CA LEU A 22 16.12 -6.45 11.37
C LEU A 22 14.70 -5.97 11.08
N SER A 23 13.81 -6.86 10.62
CA SER A 23 12.41 -6.52 10.39
C SER A 23 11.67 -6.16 11.70
N GLN A 24 11.96 -6.85 12.82
CA GLN A 24 11.39 -6.53 14.13
C GLN A 24 11.88 -5.18 14.64
N LYS A 25 13.20 -4.91 14.55
CA LYS A 25 13.78 -3.62 14.96
C LYS A 25 13.15 -2.47 14.17
N TRP A 26 13.00 -2.64 12.86
CA TRP A 26 12.31 -1.67 12.01
C TRP A 26 10.83 -1.48 12.39
N LEU A 27 10.07 -2.57 12.52
CA LEU A 27 8.65 -2.54 12.88
C LEU A 27 8.43 -1.86 14.24
N SER A 28 9.30 -2.10 15.21
CA SER A 28 9.24 -1.45 16.52
C SER A 28 9.40 0.06 16.41
N ALA A 29 10.44 0.54 15.71
CA ALA A 29 10.67 1.97 15.51
C ALA A 29 9.54 2.62 14.69
N TYR A 30 9.08 1.95 13.63
CA TYR A 30 7.95 2.39 12.80
C TYR A 30 6.67 2.51 13.64
N ASN A 31 6.31 1.48 14.40
CA ASN A 31 5.09 1.48 15.21
C ASN A 31 5.15 2.50 16.34
N ALA A 32 6.33 2.78 16.90
CA ALA A 32 6.54 3.81 17.92
C ALA A 32 6.51 5.25 17.37
N ALA A 33 6.48 5.44 16.04
CA ALA A 33 6.69 6.74 15.39
C ALA A 33 8.04 7.39 15.77
N ASP A 34 9.07 6.57 16.02
CA ASP A 34 10.37 7.05 16.48
C ASP A 34 11.27 7.38 15.29
N GLU A 35 11.27 8.65 14.88
CA GLU A 35 12.08 9.15 13.77
C GLU A 35 13.58 8.91 13.97
N ALA A 36 14.09 9.14 15.18
CA ALA A 36 15.51 9.01 15.47
C ALA A 36 15.95 7.54 15.38
N ALA A 37 15.13 6.62 15.87
CA ALA A 37 15.38 5.18 15.74
C ALA A 37 15.28 4.73 14.28
N LEU A 38 14.31 5.23 13.50
CA LEU A 38 14.20 4.91 12.07
C LEU A 38 15.40 5.41 11.27
N ARG A 39 15.83 6.65 11.52
CA ARG A 39 17.02 7.22 10.88
C ARG A 39 18.27 6.40 11.22
N SER A 40 18.51 6.14 12.50
CA SER A 40 19.65 5.33 12.95
C SER A 40 19.61 3.92 12.34
N PHE A 41 18.41 3.32 12.27
CA PHE A 41 18.22 2.03 11.63
C PHE A 41 18.64 2.06 10.15
N VAL A 42 18.26 3.10 9.40
CA VAL A 42 18.68 3.25 8.01
C VAL A 42 20.19 3.44 7.91
N GLU A 43 20.79 4.28 8.75
CA GLU A 43 22.24 4.56 8.77
C GLU A 43 23.08 3.31 9.03
N GLU A 44 22.66 2.47 9.98
CA GLU A 44 23.37 1.26 10.38
C GLU A 44 23.19 0.10 9.37
N HIS A 45 21.94 -0.15 8.97
CA HIS A 45 21.56 -1.45 8.39
C HIS A 45 21.35 -1.44 6.88
N TYR A 46 21.23 -0.27 6.22
CA TYR A 46 21.06 -0.22 4.77
C TYR A 46 22.42 -0.14 4.06
N THR A 47 22.54 -0.77 2.89
CA THR A 47 23.64 -0.49 1.98
C THR A 47 23.45 0.87 1.28
N PRO A 48 24.52 1.52 0.78
CA PRO A 48 24.41 2.75 0.01
C PRO A 48 23.49 2.62 -1.22
N GLU A 49 23.53 1.47 -1.90
CA GLU A 49 22.73 1.17 -3.09
C GLU A 49 21.24 1.10 -2.75
N ALA A 50 20.90 0.44 -1.64
CA ALA A 50 19.52 0.33 -1.15
C ALA A 50 18.88 1.68 -0.80
N ARG A 51 19.70 2.68 -0.43
CA ARG A 51 19.23 4.05 -0.18
C ARG A 51 18.96 4.82 -1.46
N SER A 52 19.58 4.42 -2.57
CA SER A 52 19.44 5.05 -3.90
C SER A 52 19.72 6.55 -3.87
N GLY A 53 20.79 6.96 -3.19
CA GLY A 53 21.23 8.35 -3.08
C GLY A 53 20.49 9.21 -2.04
N ARG A 54 19.43 8.68 -1.40
CA ARG A 54 18.72 9.39 -0.32
C ARG A 54 19.48 9.29 1.00
N SER A 55 19.39 10.34 1.80
CA SER A 55 19.84 10.34 3.18
C SER A 55 18.96 9.44 4.05
N ALA A 56 19.49 9.06 5.22
CA ALA A 56 18.72 8.29 6.18
C ALA A 56 17.53 9.08 6.75
N ALA A 57 17.65 10.41 6.85
CA ALA A 57 16.58 11.29 7.29
C ALA A 57 15.40 11.27 6.29
N GLU A 58 15.68 11.47 4.99
CA GLU A 58 14.64 11.42 3.94
C GLU A 58 13.92 10.07 3.90
N ILE A 59 14.64 8.97 4.11
CA ILE A 59 14.04 7.63 4.15
C ILE A 59 13.18 7.44 5.41
N ALA A 60 13.63 7.92 6.57
CA ALA A 60 12.87 7.84 7.82
C ALA A 60 11.59 8.69 7.77
N GLU A 61 11.68 9.91 7.23
CA GLU A 61 10.55 10.81 7.01
C GLU A 61 9.49 10.16 6.11
N GLY A 62 9.88 9.64 4.93
CA GLY A 62 8.93 8.96 4.04
C GLY A 62 8.31 7.69 4.65
N GLN A 63 8.98 7.04 5.60
CA GLN A 63 8.37 5.95 6.37
C GLN A 63 7.32 6.47 7.35
N LEU A 64 7.58 7.58 8.04
CA LEU A 64 6.61 8.22 8.94
C LEU A 64 5.41 8.82 8.21
N GLU A 65 5.61 9.37 7.00
CA GLU A 65 4.50 9.76 6.12
C GLU A 65 3.59 8.56 5.82
N GLY A 66 4.17 7.42 5.45
CA GLY A 66 3.42 6.18 5.28
C GLY A 66 2.68 5.74 6.56
N ARG A 67 3.27 6.02 7.73
CA ARG A 67 2.65 5.71 9.03
C ARG A 67 1.42 6.55 9.32
N GLN A 68 1.31 7.76 8.79
CA GLN A 68 0.08 8.58 8.94
C GLN A 68 -1.15 7.84 8.40
N VAL A 69 -0.96 7.06 7.34
CA VAL A 69 -2.02 6.24 6.73
C VAL A 69 -2.19 4.90 7.44
N THR A 70 -1.08 4.20 7.75
CA THR A 70 -1.17 2.84 8.31
C THR A 70 -1.50 2.83 9.81
N GLN A 71 -1.18 3.92 10.54
CA GLN A 71 -1.26 4.04 12.00
C GLN A 71 -0.50 2.92 12.76
N GLY A 72 0.45 2.28 12.09
CA GLY A 72 1.18 1.11 12.59
C GLY A 72 0.83 -0.17 11.84
N LEU A 73 1.62 -1.21 12.08
CA LEU A 73 1.62 -2.46 11.32
C LEU A 73 1.74 -3.65 12.27
N ASP A 74 0.87 -4.63 12.07
CA ASP A 74 0.89 -5.92 12.74
C ASP A 74 1.29 -7.02 11.76
N VAL A 75 2.12 -7.95 12.22
CA VAL A 75 2.50 -9.13 11.42
C VAL A 75 1.33 -10.09 11.36
N VAL A 76 0.94 -10.44 10.13
CA VAL A 76 -0.09 -11.44 9.84
C VAL A 76 0.55 -12.78 9.56
N GLU A 77 1.56 -12.77 8.70
CA GLU A 77 2.26 -13.95 8.22
C GLU A 77 3.71 -13.55 7.92
N SER A 78 4.64 -14.47 8.12
CA SER A 78 6.01 -14.30 7.66
C SER A 78 6.52 -15.59 7.01
N ASN A 79 7.32 -15.42 5.96
CA ASN A 79 7.96 -16.49 5.23
C ASN A 79 9.41 -16.11 4.98
N ALA A 80 10.35 -16.93 5.44
CA ALA A 80 11.77 -16.74 5.17
C ALA A 80 12.21 -17.76 4.11
N ALA A 81 12.59 -17.27 2.93
CA ALA A 81 13.18 -18.12 1.89
C ALA A 81 14.60 -18.57 2.27
N SER A 82 15.30 -17.75 3.06
CA SER A 82 16.60 -18.06 3.66
C SER A 82 16.81 -17.18 4.91
N PRO A 83 17.89 -17.36 5.71
CA PRO A 83 18.19 -16.45 6.81
C PRO A 83 18.40 -14.98 6.38
N ALA A 84 18.73 -14.74 5.11
CA ALA A 84 18.99 -13.42 4.52
C ALA A 84 17.81 -12.87 3.69
N GLU A 85 16.74 -13.65 3.49
CA GLU A 85 15.59 -13.25 2.66
C GLU A 85 14.29 -13.49 3.43
N LEU A 86 13.49 -12.44 3.57
CA LEU A 86 12.26 -12.44 4.34
C LEU A 86 11.14 -11.73 3.59
N ASP A 87 9.98 -12.38 3.55
CA ASP A 87 8.70 -11.80 3.15
C ASP A 87 7.75 -11.78 4.35
N VAL A 88 7.14 -10.63 4.61
CA VAL A 88 6.19 -10.43 5.71
C VAL A 88 4.90 -9.83 5.17
N LEU A 89 3.77 -10.48 5.46
CA LEU A 89 2.45 -9.87 5.30
C LEU A 89 2.14 -9.05 6.54
N LEU A 90 1.89 -7.77 6.33
CA LEU A 90 1.59 -6.79 7.37
C LEU A 90 0.15 -6.30 7.20
N LYS A 91 -0.54 -6.11 8.32
CA LYS A 91 -1.86 -5.49 8.40
C LYS A 91 -1.74 -4.12 9.07
N SER A 92 -2.32 -3.09 8.48
CA SER A 92 -2.36 -1.76 9.09
C SER A 92 -3.34 -1.67 10.26
N ARG A 93 -3.08 -0.73 11.18
CA ARG A 93 -3.95 -0.42 12.31
C ARG A 93 -4.93 0.72 12.05
N GLY A 94 -4.74 1.44 10.95
CA GLY A 94 -5.58 2.57 10.56
C GLY A 94 -7.02 2.17 10.26
N THR A 95 -7.88 3.19 10.25
CA THR A 95 -9.33 3.10 10.03
C THR A 95 -9.71 2.23 8.83
N PHE A 96 -9.00 2.39 7.72
CA PHE A 96 -9.14 1.54 6.54
C PHE A 96 -7.98 0.56 6.51
N ILE A 97 -8.29 -0.70 6.78
CA ILE A 97 -7.31 -1.76 6.85
C ILE A 97 -6.66 -1.95 5.48
N ARG A 98 -5.33 -1.91 5.46
CA ARG A 98 -4.49 -2.23 4.32
C ARG A 98 -3.66 -3.44 4.66
N PHE A 99 -3.42 -4.26 3.64
CA PHE A 99 -2.42 -5.31 3.70
C PHE A 99 -1.22 -4.89 2.86
N LEU A 100 -0.04 -5.09 3.40
CA LEU A 100 1.22 -4.73 2.77
C LEU A 100 2.15 -5.93 2.81
N ARG A 101 2.84 -6.22 1.70
CA ARG A 101 3.97 -7.15 1.70
C ARG A 101 5.26 -6.37 1.86
N LEU A 102 6.00 -6.67 2.92
CA LEU A 102 7.38 -6.24 3.13
C LEU A 102 8.31 -7.37 2.69
N SER A 103 9.15 -7.11 1.70
CA SER A 103 10.22 -8.00 1.26
C SER A 103 11.57 -7.40 1.64
N LEU A 104 12.44 -8.19 2.27
CA LEU A 104 13.79 -7.82 2.66
C LEU A 104 14.79 -8.82 2.11
N LYS A 105 15.88 -8.31 1.55
CA LYS A 105 17.05 -9.10 1.15
C LYS A 105 18.32 -8.48 1.72
N LEU A 106 19.10 -9.30 2.43
CA LEU A 106 20.39 -8.92 2.96
C LEU A 106 21.52 -9.29 1.99
N ASN A 107 22.60 -8.49 1.98
CA ASN A 107 23.84 -8.88 1.33
C ASN A 107 24.69 -9.78 2.25
N GLU A 108 25.87 -10.18 1.76
CA GLU A 108 26.81 -11.04 2.49
C GLU A 108 27.31 -10.43 3.81
N SER A 109 27.30 -9.10 3.97
CA SER A 109 27.66 -8.44 5.22
C SER A 109 26.49 -8.28 6.19
N GLY A 110 25.32 -8.85 5.88
CA GLY A 110 24.12 -8.81 6.70
C GLY A 110 23.36 -7.49 6.66
N LYS A 111 23.68 -6.60 5.71
CA LYS A 111 22.98 -5.32 5.50
C LYS A 111 21.85 -5.45 4.49
N ILE A 112 20.80 -4.66 4.65
CA ILE A 112 19.65 -4.57 3.75
C ILE A 112 20.11 -4.01 2.41
N ALA A 113 20.16 -4.89 1.41
CA ALA A 113 20.47 -4.57 0.02
C ALA A 113 19.20 -4.27 -0.80
N GLU A 114 18.10 -4.94 -0.47
CA GLU A 114 16.79 -4.65 -1.06
C GLU A 114 15.72 -4.60 0.02
N ARG A 115 14.88 -3.57 -0.07
CA ARG A 115 13.63 -3.48 0.69
C ARG A 115 12.52 -3.04 -0.24
N ARG A 116 11.47 -3.85 -0.31
CA ARG A 116 10.26 -3.52 -1.05
C ARG A 116 9.06 -3.54 -0.10
N VAL A 117 8.22 -2.51 -0.19
CA VAL A 117 6.90 -2.51 0.41
C VAL A 117 5.91 -2.32 -0.72
N ALA A 118 4.94 -3.22 -0.82
CA ALA A 118 3.89 -3.16 -1.83
C ALA A 118 2.52 -3.45 -1.21
N PRO A 119 1.44 -2.90 -1.77
CA PRO A 119 0.08 -3.37 -1.46
C PRO A 119 -0.02 -4.88 -1.66
N ALA A 120 -0.73 -5.53 -0.75
CA ALA A 120 -1.07 -6.94 -0.84
C ALA A 120 -2.58 -7.09 -0.71
N PRO A 121 -3.20 -8.08 -1.38
CA PRO A 121 -4.58 -8.40 -1.12
C PRO A 121 -4.74 -8.91 0.32
N PRO A 122 -5.91 -8.73 0.95
CA PRO A 122 -6.20 -9.35 2.22
C PRO A 122 -6.12 -10.89 2.10
N PRO A 123 -5.65 -11.59 3.14
CA PRO A 123 -5.66 -13.05 3.15
C PRO A 123 -7.10 -13.57 3.10
N ALA A 124 -7.29 -14.78 2.59
CA ALA A 124 -8.62 -15.39 2.44
C ALA A 124 -9.41 -15.46 3.76
N GLU A 125 -8.71 -15.49 4.89
CA GLU A 125 -9.27 -15.55 6.24
C GLU A 125 -9.58 -14.17 6.87
N ALA A 126 -9.29 -13.05 6.17
CA ALA A 126 -9.39 -11.69 6.70
C ALA A 126 -10.81 -11.19 7.02
N GLY A 127 -11.83 -12.04 6.93
CA GLY A 127 -13.21 -11.72 7.27
C GLY A 127 -14.23 -12.26 6.28
N PRO A 128 -15.53 -12.19 6.63
CA PRO A 128 -16.61 -12.58 5.75
C PRO A 128 -16.68 -11.62 4.55
N ARG A 129 -17.09 -12.17 3.40
CA ARG A 129 -17.49 -11.37 2.25
C ARG A 129 -18.88 -10.80 2.52
N LEU A 130 -19.05 -9.52 2.25
CA LEU A 130 -20.33 -8.81 2.45
C LEU A 130 -21.06 -8.72 1.12
N SER A 131 -22.39 -8.73 1.17
CA SER A 131 -23.20 -8.24 0.06
C SER A 131 -23.01 -6.73 -0.14
N VAL A 132 -23.33 -6.22 -1.33
CA VAL A 132 -23.27 -4.77 -1.64
C VAL A 132 -24.08 -3.95 -0.62
N ASP A 133 -25.27 -4.42 -0.24
CA ASP A 133 -26.14 -3.73 0.73
C ASP A 133 -25.53 -3.68 2.14
N GLU A 134 -24.88 -4.77 2.58
CA GLU A 134 -24.18 -4.81 3.86
C GLU A 134 -22.95 -3.91 3.83
N LEU A 135 -22.17 -3.96 2.75
CA LEU A 135 -21.01 -3.08 2.56
C LEU A 135 -21.42 -1.60 2.57
N ALA A 136 -22.49 -1.24 1.87
CA ALA A 136 -23.00 0.13 1.84
C ALA A 136 -23.43 0.62 3.23
N LYS A 137 -24.08 -0.23 4.03
CA LYS A 137 -24.49 0.11 5.40
C LYS A 137 -23.30 0.30 6.33
N GLU A 138 -22.35 -0.63 6.30
CA GLU A 138 -21.13 -0.56 7.13
C GLU A 138 -20.27 0.66 6.74
N LEU A 139 -20.10 0.91 5.44
CA LEU A 139 -19.38 2.07 4.94
C LEU A 139 -20.09 3.37 5.32
N ASP A 140 -21.41 3.45 5.21
CA ASP A 140 -22.16 4.64 5.61
C ASP A 140 -22.04 4.94 7.10
N ALA A 141 -22.18 3.92 7.95
CA ALA A 141 -22.00 4.05 9.39
C ALA A 141 -20.58 4.54 9.71
N LYS A 142 -19.57 3.97 9.04
CA LYS A 142 -18.17 4.33 9.26
C LYS A 142 -17.84 5.75 8.82
N LEU A 143 -18.24 6.14 7.62
CA LEU A 143 -17.99 7.50 7.12
C LEU A 143 -18.77 8.54 7.92
N THR A 144 -19.96 8.21 8.40
CA THR A 144 -20.72 9.07 9.32
C THR A 144 -19.96 9.29 10.64
N GLU A 145 -19.38 8.23 11.22
CA GLU A 145 -18.53 8.33 12.42
C GLU A 145 -17.30 9.22 12.18
N LEU A 146 -16.59 9.03 11.07
CA LEU A 146 -15.39 9.80 10.73
C LEU A 146 -15.71 11.27 10.44
N THR A 147 -16.82 11.54 9.75
CA THR A 147 -17.28 12.91 9.53
C THR A 147 -17.66 13.60 10.84
N ALA A 148 -18.28 12.90 11.78
CA ALA A 148 -18.58 13.46 13.11
C ALA A 148 -17.30 13.81 13.90
N LYS A 149 -16.18 13.15 13.61
CA LYS A 149 -14.85 13.43 14.19
C LYS A 149 -14.02 14.44 13.39
N ASP A 150 -14.56 15.00 12.31
CA ASP A 150 -13.84 15.84 11.33
C ASP A 150 -12.64 15.13 10.65
N GLU A 151 -12.61 13.80 10.69
CA GLU A 151 -11.57 12.96 10.08
C GLU A 151 -11.88 12.61 8.62
N PHE A 152 -13.10 12.88 8.15
CA PHE A 152 -13.50 12.66 6.75
C PHE A 152 -14.44 13.74 6.23
N SER A 153 -14.13 14.26 5.05
CA SER A 153 -15.00 15.12 4.24
C SER A 153 -14.77 14.82 2.76
N GLY A 154 -15.82 14.50 2.02
CA GLY A 154 -15.69 14.04 0.64
C GLY A 154 -16.91 13.29 0.12
N ALA A 155 -16.73 12.55 -0.97
CA ALA A 155 -17.73 11.65 -1.52
C ALA A 155 -17.19 10.22 -1.58
N ALA A 156 -18.06 9.25 -1.38
CA ALA A 156 -17.76 7.83 -1.51
C ALA A 156 -18.76 7.19 -2.48
N LEU A 157 -18.29 6.17 -3.19
CA LEU A 157 -19.04 5.45 -4.22
C LEU A 157 -18.65 3.97 -4.18
N ILE A 158 -19.66 3.10 -4.30
CA ILE A 158 -19.51 1.68 -4.58
C ILE A 158 -20.02 1.47 -6.00
N GLY A 159 -19.16 0.93 -6.85
CA GLY A 159 -19.49 0.57 -8.22
C GLY A 159 -19.52 -0.94 -8.39
N GLU A 160 -20.46 -1.42 -9.17
CA GLU A 160 -20.50 -2.78 -9.69
C GLU A 160 -20.48 -2.68 -11.22
N ASP A 161 -19.45 -3.26 -11.83
CA ASP A 161 -19.08 -3.02 -13.22
C ASP A 161 -18.98 -1.50 -13.55
N ASP A 162 -19.75 -1.05 -14.53
CA ASP A 162 -19.79 0.35 -14.99
C ASP A 162 -20.90 1.17 -14.30
N LYS A 163 -21.49 0.66 -13.20
CA LYS A 163 -22.66 1.29 -12.56
C LYS A 163 -22.42 1.60 -11.08
N PRO A 164 -22.66 2.84 -10.64
CA PRO A 164 -22.73 3.13 -9.21
C PRO A 164 -23.95 2.44 -8.59
N VAL A 165 -23.71 1.57 -7.61
CA VAL A 165 -24.76 0.89 -6.83
C VAL A 165 -25.03 1.59 -5.50
N TRP A 166 -24.08 2.40 -5.02
CA TRP A 166 -24.26 3.29 -3.88
C TRP A 166 -23.33 4.50 -4.00
N GLN A 167 -23.78 5.69 -3.60
CA GLN A 167 -22.96 6.89 -3.53
C GLN A 167 -23.50 7.89 -2.52
N LYS A 168 -22.61 8.54 -1.77
CA LYS A 168 -22.98 9.56 -0.78
C LYS A 168 -21.86 10.56 -0.56
N ALA A 169 -22.22 11.81 -0.31
CA ALA A 169 -21.30 12.88 0.10
C ALA A 169 -21.42 13.13 1.61
N TYR A 170 -20.29 13.50 2.23
CA TYR A 170 -20.14 13.69 3.65
C TYR A 170 -19.33 14.95 3.95
N GLY A 171 -19.65 15.62 5.06
CA GLY A 171 -18.88 16.76 5.56
C GLY A 171 -19.06 18.03 4.72
N MET A 172 -18.02 18.87 4.73
CA MET A 172 -17.99 20.18 4.11
C MET A 172 -17.00 20.23 2.94
N ALA A 173 -17.44 20.73 1.79
CA ALA A 173 -16.56 21.09 0.67
C ALA A 173 -15.67 22.30 1.00
N ASP A 174 -16.20 23.25 1.78
CA ASP A 174 -15.50 24.44 2.23
C ASP A 174 -15.92 24.73 3.67
N ARG A 175 -15.01 24.48 4.63
CA ARG A 175 -15.27 24.64 6.07
C ARG A 175 -15.45 26.11 6.45
N GLU A 176 -14.69 27.02 5.83
CA GLU A 176 -14.76 28.46 6.13
C GLU A 176 -16.10 29.05 5.69
N LYS A 177 -16.54 28.69 4.48
CA LYS A 177 -17.83 29.11 3.93
C LYS A 177 -19.01 28.26 4.38
N LYS A 178 -18.76 27.21 5.16
CA LYS A 178 -19.75 26.23 5.63
C LYS A 178 -20.56 25.63 4.48
N LEU A 179 -19.89 25.33 3.36
CA LEU A 179 -20.52 24.71 2.21
C LEU A 179 -20.45 23.19 2.35
N PRO A 180 -21.59 22.47 2.37
CA PRO A 180 -21.59 21.02 2.45
C PRO A 180 -20.99 20.40 1.19
N ALA A 181 -20.36 19.24 1.34
CA ALA A 181 -19.97 18.43 0.19
C ALA A 181 -21.23 17.86 -0.49
N THR A 182 -21.19 17.82 -1.82
CA THR A 182 -22.20 17.18 -2.67
C THR A 182 -21.51 16.24 -3.65
N LEU A 183 -22.27 15.41 -4.36
CA LEU A 183 -21.73 14.49 -5.37
C LEU A 183 -21.13 15.23 -6.58
N GLU A 184 -21.48 16.50 -6.76
CA GLU A 184 -20.98 17.40 -7.80
C GLU A 184 -19.77 18.22 -7.34
N THR A 185 -19.36 18.08 -6.08
CA THR A 185 -18.20 18.78 -5.53
C THR A 185 -16.92 18.34 -6.26
N ARG A 186 -16.10 19.30 -6.68
CA ARG A 186 -14.84 19.03 -7.38
C ARG A 186 -13.70 18.93 -6.38
N PHE A 187 -13.05 17.77 -6.35
CA PHE A 187 -11.90 17.50 -5.50
C PHE A 187 -10.59 17.59 -6.28
N ARG A 188 -9.50 18.00 -5.61
CA ARG A 188 -8.15 17.85 -6.15
C ARG A 188 -7.75 16.39 -5.98
N LEU A 189 -7.49 15.70 -7.09
CA LEU A 189 -7.30 14.24 -7.09
C LEU A 189 -5.85 13.79 -6.81
N GLY A 190 -4.95 14.71 -6.45
CA GLY A 190 -3.56 14.39 -6.14
C GLY A 190 -2.86 13.58 -7.24
N SER A 191 -2.41 12.37 -6.91
CA SER A 191 -1.73 11.47 -7.85
C SER A 191 -2.65 10.66 -8.76
N MET A 192 -3.96 10.62 -8.51
CA MET A 192 -4.89 9.83 -9.33
C MET A 192 -4.84 10.18 -10.83
N PRO A 193 -4.68 11.46 -11.26
CA PRO A 193 -4.67 11.79 -12.68
C PRO A 193 -3.56 11.14 -13.53
N LYS A 194 -2.55 10.52 -12.90
CA LYS A 194 -1.52 9.73 -13.59
C LYS A 194 -2.10 8.60 -14.44
N MET A 195 -3.26 8.05 -14.06
CA MET A 195 -3.95 7.05 -14.87
C MET A 195 -4.45 7.64 -16.21
N PHE A 196 -4.97 8.87 -16.21
CA PHE A 196 -5.36 9.55 -17.45
C PHE A 196 -4.14 9.84 -18.34
N THR A 197 -3.04 10.30 -17.75
CA THR A 197 -1.78 10.50 -18.49
C THR A 197 -1.28 9.20 -19.09
N SER A 198 -1.36 8.09 -18.36
CA SER A 198 -0.95 6.77 -18.84
C SER A 198 -1.80 6.31 -20.02
N VAL A 199 -3.13 6.48 -19.96
CA VAL A 199 -4.04 6.18 -21.07
C VAL A 199 -3.75 7.06 -22.29
N ALA A 200 -3.50 8.36 -22.09
CA ALA A 200 -3.15 9.26 -23.19
C ALA A 200 -1.84 8.85 -23.88
N ILE A 201 -0.83 8.44 -23.11
CA ILE A 201 0.42 7.90 -23.67
C ILE A 201 0.15 6.61 -24.46
N ALA A 202 -0.66 5.69 -23.92
CA ALA A 202 -1.01 4.45 -24.61
C ALA A 202 -1.73 4.70 -25.95
N GLN A 203 -2.69 5.63 -25.98
CA GLN A 203 -3.40 6.03 -27.19
C GLN A 203 -2.45 6.65 -28.24
N LEU A 204 -1.47 7.46 -27.81
CA LEU A 204 -0.47 8.02 -28.72
C LEU A 204 0.45 6.94 -29.31
N VAL A 205 0.88 5.98 -28.50
CA VAL A 205 1.70 4.84 -28.97
C VAL A 205 0.93 4.01 -30.00
N ASP A 206 -0.35 3.73 -29.75
CA ASP A 206 -1.21 2.95 -30.65
C ASP A 206 -1.49 3.70 -31.97
N ALA A 207 -1.71 5.01 -31.90
CA ALA A 207 -1.94 5.86 -33.06
C ALA A 207 -0.66 6.16 -33.89
N THR A 208 0.53 5.85 -33.35
CA THR A 208 1.81 6.17 -34.00
C THR A 208 2.38 4.91 -34.69
N PRO A 209 2.65 4.95 -36.01
CA PRO A 209 3.30 3.83 -36.70
C PRO A 209 4.63 3.47 -36.03
N CYS A 210 4.90 2.16 -35.85
CA CYS A 210 6.08 1.66 -35.12
C CYS A 210 7.44 2.21 -35.60
N ALA A 211 7.52 2.76 -36.81
CA ALA A 211 8.74 3.35 -37.37
C ALA A 211 9.11 4.74 -36.80
N SER A 212 8.19 5.45 -36.12
CA SER A 212 8.43 6.81 -35.60
C SER A 212 8.62 6.90 -34.08
N ILE A 213 8.46 5.79 -33.34
CA ILE A 213 8.82 5.73 -31.91
C ILE A 213 10.31 5.42 -31.79
N GLN A 214 11.15 6.34 -32.28
CA GLN A 214 12.57 6.36 -31.95
C GLN A 214 12.76 7.32 -30.78
N HIS A 215 13.20 6.82 -29.63
CA HIS A 215 13.71 7.65 -28.54
C HIS A 215 15.15 8.05 -28.86
N PRO A 216 15.47 9.31 -29.18
CA PRO A 216 16.84 9.72 -29.41
C PRO A 216 17.56 10.04 -28.10
N GLU A 217 17.42 9.25 -27.03
CA GLU A 217 18.18 9.47 -25.78
C GLU A 217 18.58 8.15 -25.13
N LYS A 218 19.90 7.92 -25.07
CA LYS A 218 20.52 6.82 -24.31
C LYS A 218 20.11 6.92 -22.84
N ARG A 219 19.19 6.07 -22.38
CA ARG A 219 18.97 5.84 -20.95
C ARG A 219 19.24 4.37 -20.62
N GLN A 220 20.33 4.14 -19.90
CA GLN A 220 20.60 2.88 -19.22
C GLN A 220 19.60 2.72 -18.07
N THR A 221 18.60 1.87 -18.26
CA THR A 221 17.87 1.21 -17.16
C THR A 221 17.43 -0.18 -17.63
N PRO A 222 18.04 -1.27 -17.13
CA PRO A 222 17.50 -2.61 -17.34
C PRO A 222 16.29 -2.83 -16.42
N GLY A 223 15.15 -3.31 -16.96
CA GLY A 223 14.19 -4.08 -16.15
C GLY A 223 12.71 -3.69 -16.11
N ALA A 224 12.17 -2.84 -16.99
CA ALA A 224 10.72 -2.58 -17.00
C ALA A 224 10.00 -3.48 -18.01
N ALA A 225 9.61 -4.69 -17.59
CA ALA A 225 8.57 -5.46 -18.29
C ALA A 225 7.19 -4.98 -17.80
N ALA A 226 6.41 -4.37 -18.70
CA ALA A 226 5.01 -4.07 -18.44
C ALA A 226 4.22 -5.39 -18.34
N ARG A 227 3.68 -5.71 -17.15
CA ARG A 227 2.60 -6.71 -17.03
C ARG A 227 1.27 -5.98 -17.14
N LEU A 228 0.44 -6.45 -18.07
CA LEU A 228 -0.97 -6.07 -18.15
C LEU A 228 -1.69 -6.59 -16.90
N TRP A 229 -2.43 -5.70 -16.25
CA TRP A 229 -3.31 -6.00 -15.12
C TRP A 229 -4.45 -6.91 -15.59
N SER A 230 -4.57 -8.10 -15.01
CA SER A 230 -5.74 -8.97 -15.16
C SER A 230 -6.59 -8.89 -13.88
N SER A 231 -7.85 -8.47 -14.01
CA SER A 231 -8.81 -8.47 -12.90
C SER A 231 -9.15 -9.90 -12.47
N PRO A 232 -9.28 -10.20 -11.16
CA PRO A 232 -10.00 -11.38 -10.69
C PRO A 232 -11.47 -11.33 -11.13
N GLN A 233 -12.04 -12.49 -11.43
CA GLN A 233 -13.42 -12.69 -11.92
C GLN A 233 -14.42 -13.03 -10.80
N ASP A 234 -14.21 -12.53 -9.57
CA ASP A 234 -15.02 -12.89 -8.39
C ASP A 234 -15.83 -11.67 -7.93
N GLU A 235 -17.17 -11.77 -7.98
CA GLU A 235 -18.17 -10.70 -7.76
C GLU A 235 -18.33 -10.26 -6.29
N SER A 236 -17.36 -10.51 -5.41
CA SER A 236 -17.49 -10.30 -3.97
C SER A 236 -16.32 -9.51 -3.37
N VAL A 237 -16.63 -8.43 -2.63
CA VAL A 237 -15.66 -7.46 -2.08
C VAL A 237 -15.68 -7.49 -0.54
N ARG A 238 -14.51 -7.40 0.09
CA ARG A 238 -14.34 -7.27 1.56
C ARG A 238 -14.06 -5.81 1.91
N LEU A 239 -14.37 -5.41 3.14
CA LEU A 239 -13.96 -4.09 3.67
C LEU A 239 -12.45 -3.85 3.58
N ALA A 240 -11.65 -4.92 3.64
CA ALA A 240 -10.19 -4.87 3.48
C ALA A 240 -9.71 -4.74 2.02
N ASP A 241 -10.59 -4.92 1.04
CA ASP A 241 -10.29 -4.76 -0.39
C ASP A 241 -10.46 -3.30 -0.85
N LEU A 242 -11.01 -2.43 0.01
CA LEU A 242 -11.23 -1.02 -0.32
C LEU A 242 -9.90 -0.25 -0.35
N GLU A 243 -9.42 0.08 -1.54
CA GLU A 243 -8.31 1.01 -1.72
C GLU A 243 -8.79 2.45 -1.55
N PHE A 244 -8.53 3.05 -0.39
CA PHE A 244 -8.71 4.48 -0.21
C PHE A 244 -7.49 5.22 -0.73
N GLY A 245 -7.65 6.03 -1.78
CA GLY A 245 -6.69 7.09 -2.08
C GLY A 245 -6.83 8.17 -1.02
N ALA A 246 -5.77 8.47 -0.25
CA ALA A 246 -5.78 9.65 0.60
C ALA A 246 -5.90 10.90 -0.30
N LEU A 247 -6.88 11.76 0.01
CA LEU A 247 -7.06 13.08 -0.59
C LEU A 247 -6.06 14.08 0.03
#